data_AF-A0AAD0CB23-F1
#
_entry.id   AF-A0AAD0CB23-F1
#
_cell.length_a   1.000
_cell.length_b   1.000
_cell.length_c   1.000
_cell.angle_alpha   90.00
_cell.angle_beta   90.00
_cell.angle_gamma   90.00
#
_symmetry.space_group_name_H-M   'P 1'
#
loop_
_entity.id
_entity.type
_entity.pdbx_description
1 polymer ?
#
loop_
_entity_poly.entity_id
_entity_poly.type
_entity_poly.pdbx_seq_one_letter_code
_entity_poly.pdbx_strand_id
1 'polypeptide(L)'
;MIESRYWKSDLVKYANSFKPVAKPAYYSEKKQVNFEKDVILSLFMVRKLGESLKLSSKTLKSGFTVFSSLSIKQVHNMNFYDIDGLYDLQTETKYSKNVQFISNQLIHGRAIYAYRDSSRNWAGIYTCSDFERDKRIYRIPVSTIIEILETAANDYPTKIDYIYCSKKQDYIVTTN
;
A
#
# COMPACT_ATOMS: atom_id res chain seq x y z
N MET A 1 -23.35 13.22 -1.36
CA MET A 1 -22.04 12.69 -1.80
C MET A 1 -21.01 13.12 -0.76
N ILE A 2 -20.27 12.19 -0.14
CA ILE A 2 -19.27 12.58 0.88
C ILE A 2 -18.14 13.34 0.19
N GLU A 3 -17.73 14.42 0.84
CA GLU A 3 -16.65 15.30 0.40
C GLU A 3 -15.29 14.58 0.52
N SER A 4 -14.54 14.48 -0.58
CA SER A 4 -13.27 13.74 -0.63
C SER A 4 -12.08 14.57 -0.11
N ARG A 5 -12.21 15.90 -0.03
CA ARG A 5 -11.11 16.78 0.42
C ARG A 5 -10.60 16.46 1.82
N TYR A 6 -11.46 15.97 2.70
CA TYR A 6 -11.07 15.62 4.08
C TYR A 6 -10.14 14.41 4.11
N TRP A 7 -10.52 13.34 3.41
CA TRP A 7 -9.68 12.15 3.25
C TRP A 7 -8.33 12.52 2.61
N LYS A 8 -8.35 13.35 1.57
CA LYS A 8 -7.12 13.80 0.89
C LYS A 8 -6.23 14.66 1.76
N SER A 9 -6.80 15.51 2.61
CA SER A 9 -6.02 16.26 3.61
C SER A 9 -5.29 15.31 4.56
N ASP A 10 -5.93 14.22 4.97
CA ASP A 10 -5.28 13.21 5.82
C ASP A 10 -4.21 12.43 5.06
N LEU A 11 -4.41 12.11 3.76
CA LEU A 11 -3.36 11.53 2.92
C LEU A 11 -2.11 12.42 2.87
N VAL A 12 -2.26 13.74 2.73
CA VAL A 12 -1.13 14.68 2.76
C VAL A 12 -0.41 14.65 4.11
N LYS A 13 -1.15 14.58 5.23
CA LYS A 13 -0.56 14.45 6.57
C LYS A 13 0.26 13.18 6.70
N TYR A 14 -0.29 12.03 6.27
CA TYR A 14 0.42 10.76 6.31
C TYR A 14 1.66 10.78 5.42
N ALA A 15 1.55 11.25 4.18
CA ALA A 15 2.68 11.38 3.26
C ALA A 15 3.82 12.21 3.87
N ASN A 16 3.50 13.33 4.52
CA ASN A 16 4.50 14.15 5.19
C ASN A 16 5.09 13.48 6.43
N SER A 17 4.27 12.74 7.19
CA SER A 17 4.74 12.02 8.39
C SER A 17 5.70 10.87 8.09
N PHE A 18 5.62 10.30 6.87
CA PHE A 18 6.47 9.19 6.44
C PHE A 18 7.80 9.65 5.84
N LYS A 19 7.97 10.94 5.55
CA LYS A 19 9.22 11.50 5.02
C LYS A 19 10.35 11.35 6.05
N PRO A 20 11.58 11.08 5.59
CA PRO A 20 12.73 10.95 6.48
C PRO A 20 13.01 12.27 7.21
N VAL A 21 13.46 12.16 8.46
CA VAL A 21 13.83 13.30 9.30
C VAL A 21 15.31 13.23 9.68
N ALA A 22 15.92 14.38 9.98
CA ALA A 22 17.35 14.47 10.29
C ALA A 22 17.75 13.77 11.60
N LYS A 23 16.85 13.72 12.58
CA LYS A 23 17.08 13.08 13.89
C LYS A 23 15.94 12.12 14.24
N PRO A 24 15.87 10.94 13.61
CA PRO A 24 14.77 10.00 13.87
C PRO A 24 14.83 9.51 15.30
N ALA A 25 13.65 9.36 15.91
CA ALA A 25 13.57 8.86 17.27
C ALA A 25 14.07 7.41 17.36
N TYR A 26 14.64 7.02 18.50
CA TYR A 26 15.05 5.64 18.75
C TYR A 26 13.90 4.65 18.55
N TYR A 27 14.30 3.41 18.25
CA TYR A 27 13.39 2.30 18.08
C TYR A 27 12.56 2.05 19.34
N SER A 28 11.28 1.73 19.12
CA SER A 28 10.46 0.99 20.07
C SER A 28 9.41 0.22 19.28
N GLU A 29 9.02 -0.95 19.76
CA GLU A 29 7.98 -1.77 19.13
C GLU A 29 6.69 -0.97 18.94
N LYS A 30 6.28 -0.18 19.94
CA LYS A 30 5.13 0.73 19.84
C LYS A 30 5.21 1.66 18.62
N LYS A 31 6.39 2.20 18.30
CA LYS A 31 6.56 3.08 17.13
C LYS A 31 6.47 2.31 15.82
N GLN A 32 6.97 1.08 15.80
CA GLN A 32 6.84 0.20 14.63
C GLN A 32 5.38 -0.13 14.35
N VAL A 33 4.66 -0.60 15.36
CA VAL A 33 3.23 -0.92 15.25
C VAL A 33 2.41 0.31 14.88
N ASN A 34 2.74 1.49 15.41
CA ASN A 34 2.05 2.73 15.02
C ASN A 34 2.30 3.08 13.55
N PHE A 35 3.52 2.95 13.06
CA PHE A 35 3.82 3.17 11.65
C PHE A 35 3.10 2.15 10.75
N GLU A 36 3.05 0.88 11.13
CA GLU A 36 2.27 -0.15 10.42
C GLU A 36 0.78 0.20 10.36
N LYS A 37 0.19 0.64 11.47
CA LYS A 37 -1.20 1.13 11.51
C LYS A 37 -1.43 2.31 10.59
N ASP A 38 -0.52 3.30 10.61
CA ASP A 38 -0.61 4.49 9.77
C ASP A 38 -0.53 4.13 8.28
N VAL A 39 0.36 3.20 7.91
CA VAL A 39 0.46 2.71 6.53
C VAL A 39 -0.81 1.98 6.10
N ILE A 40 -1.34 1.07 6.93
CA ILE A 40 -2.58 0.35 6.63
C ILE A 40 -3.74 1.34 6.44
N LEU A 41 -3.90 2.26 7.39
CA LEU A 41 -5.00 3.22 7.36
C LEU A 41 -4.88 4.15 6.15
N SER A 42 -3.70 4.70 5.87
CA SER A 42 -3.49 5.60 4.73
C SER A 42 -3.75 4.91 3.38
N LEU A 43 -3.33 3.66 3.19
CA LEU A 43 -3.60 2.92 1.95
C LEU A 43 -5.05 2.43 1.86
N PHE A 44 -5.69 2.13 3.00
CA PHE A 44 -7.13 1.89 3.04
C PHE A 44 -7.92 3.13 2.61
N MET A 45 -7.53 4.33 3.05
CA MET A 45 -8.12 5.60 2.58
C MET A 45 -8.03 5.74 1.06
N VAL A 46 -6.87 5.47 0.47
CA VAL A 46 -6.67 5.54 -0.99
C VAL A 46 -7.58 4.53 -1.71
N ARG A 47 -7.62 3.28 -1.24
CA ARG A 47 -8.52 2.25 -1.79
C ARG A 47 -9.98 2.71 -1.73
N LYS A 48 -10.41 3.24 -0.58
CA LYS A 48 -11.79 3.70 -0.39
C LYS A 48 -12.15 4.85 -1.32
N LEU A 49 -11.24 5.80 -1.52
CA LEU A 49 -11.41 6.89 -2.48
C LEU A 49 -11.51 6.36 -3.92
N GLY A 50 -10.69 5.38 -4.30
CA GLY A 50 -10.76 4.71 -5.59
C GLY A 50 -12.12 4.04 -5.86
N GLU A 51 -12.60 3.24 -4.91
CA GLU A 51 -13.90 2.56 -5.00
C GLU A 51 -15.09 3.54 -5.01
N SER A 52 -14.93 4.72 -4.40
CA SER A 52 -15.97 5.74 -4.33
C SER A 52 -15.92 6.72 -5.51
N LEU A 53 -15.18 6.39 -6.58
CA LEU A 53 -15.00 7.21 -7.78
C LEU A 53 -14.41 8.60 -7.49
N LYS A 54 -13.61 8.71 -6.42
CA LYS A 54 -12.96 9.97 -5.99
C LYS A 54 -11.52 10.10 -6.48
N LEU A 55 -11.04 9.12 -7.23
CA LEU A 55 -9.75 9.11 -7.92
C LEU A 55 -9.96 8.82 -9.41
N SER A 56 -9.06 9.34 -10.24
CA SER A 56 -9.05 9.17 -11.68
C SER A 56 -8.73 7.73 -12.05
N SER A 57 -9.20 7.31 -13.22
CA SER A 57 -8.86 6.00 -13.75
C SER A 57 -7.37 5.91 -14.07
N LYS A 58 -6.71 7.05 -14.30
CA LYS A 58 -5.25 7.15 -14.43
C LYS A 58 -4.57 6.73 -13.14
N THR A 59 -4.88 7.35 -12.00
CA THR A 59 -4.28 7.01 -10.69
C THR A 59 -4.49 5.55 -10.31
N LEU A 60 -5.69 5.01 -10.55
CA LEU A 60 -5.98 3.60 -10.23
C LEU A 60 -5.21 2.61 -11.10
N LYS A 61 -4.81 3.01 -12.33
CA LYS A 61 -4.03 2.18 -13.25
C LYS A 61 -2.52 2.44 -13.16
N SER A 62 -2.09 3.51 -12.49
CA SER A 62 -0.67 3.81 -12.28
C SER A 62 0.03 2.63 -11.61
N GLY A 63 1.20 2.30 -12.15
CA GLY A 63 2.06 1.24 -11.63
C GLY A 63 3.12 1.80 -10.71
N PHE A 64 3.17 1.30 -9.49
CA PHE A 64 4.09 1.69 -8.44
C PHE A 64 5.15 0.60 -8.21
N THR A 65 6.38 1.02 -7.92
CA THR A 65 7.50 0.08 -7.76
C THR A 65 7.40 -0.65 -6.43
N VAL A 66 7.35 -1.98 -6.50
CA VAL A 66 7.46 -2.90 -5.36
C VAL A 66 8.48 -3.98 -5.66
N PHE A 67 8.97 -4.66 -4.64
CA PHE A 67 9.91 -5.77 -4.77
C PHE A 67 9.29 -7.01 -4.16
N SER A 68 9.60 -8.19 -4.68
CA SER A 68 9.14 -9.45 -4.08
C SER A 68 10.26 -10.43 -3.87
N SER A 69 10.15 -11.17 -2.78
CA SER A 69 11.02 -12.30 -2.40
C SER A 69 10.20 -13.58 -2.37
N LEU A 70 10.76 -14.68 -2.88
CA LEU A 70 10.06 -15.96 -2.97
C LEU A 70 9.94 -16.63 -1.59
N SER A 71 8.85 -17.38 -1.40
CA SER A 71 8.70 -18.25 -0.23
C SER A 71 9.66 -19.44 -0.36
N ILE A 72 10.44 -19.70 0.68
CA ILE A 72 11.33 -20.86 0.76
C ILE A 72 10.74 -21.99 1.62
N LYS A 73 9.70 -21.69 2.40
CA LYS A 73 8.96 -22.63 3.24
C LYS A 73 7.46 -22.37 3.16
N GLN A 74 6.67 -23.33 3.64
CA GLN A 74 5.23 -23.16 3.75
C GLN A 74 4.87 -22.23 4.92
N VAL A 75 3.94 -21.32 4.68
CA VAL A 75 3.46 -20.34 5.66
C VAL A 75 2.14 -20.81 6.28
N HIS A 76 2.10 -20.83 7.61
CA HIS A 76 0.95 -21.22 8.40
C HIS A 76 0.78 -20.32 9.63
N ASN A 77 -0.30 -20.53 10.37
CA ASN A 77 -0.73 -19.65 11.47
C ASN A 77 0.27 -19.54 12.63
N MET A 78 1.25 -20.45 12.70
CA MET A 78 2.24 -20.51 13.79
C MET A 78 3.61 -19.96 13.39
N ASN A 79 3.84 -19.62 12.12
CA ASN A 79 5.15 -19.14 11.65
C ASN A 79 5.07 -17.85 10.83
N PHE A 80 3.90 -17.32 10.49
CA PHE A 80 3.76 -16.15 9.60
C PHE A 80 4.49 -14.87 10.06
N TYR A 81 4.88 -14.80 11.33
CA TYR A 81 5.67 -13.70 11.88
C TYR A 81 7.16 -13.79 11.52
N ASP A 82 7.67 -14.98 11.19
CA ASP A 82 9.08 -15.25 10.90
C ASP A 82 9.40 -14.98 9.43
N ILE A 83 9.33 -13.70 9.02
CA ILE A 83 9.56 -13.31 7.62
C ILE A 83 10.96 -13.73 7.13
N ASP A 84 11.99 -13.55 7.97
CA ASP A 84 13.37 -13.87 7.62
C ASP A 84 13.58 -15.39 7.39
N GLY A 85 12.93 -16.24 8.21
CA GLY A 85 13.02 -17.69 8.07
C GLY A 85 12.11 -18.30 6.98
N LEU A 86 11.16 -17.53 6.44
CA LEU A 86 10.13 -17.99 5.48
C LEU A 86 10.38 -17.57 4.04
N TYR A 87 11.11 -16.47 3.81
CA TYR A 87 11.30 -15.89 2.49
C TYR A 87 12.79 -15.69 2.17
N ASP A 88 13.17 -15.81 0.90
CA ASP A 88 14.51 -15.46 0.45
C ASP A 88 14.63 -13.93 0.28
N LEU A 89 15.01 -13.25 1.35
CA LEU A 89 15.19 -11.79 1.36
C LEU A 89 16.51 -11.34 0.68
N GLN A 90 17.39 -12.26 0.31
CA GLN A 90 18.64 -11.93 -0.37
C GLN A 90 18.43 -11.69 -1.87
N THR A 91 17.38 -12.32 -2.44
CA THR A 91 17.00 -12.11 -3.84
C THR A 91 15.64 -11.42 -3.94
N GLU A 92 15.61 -10.35 -4.74
CA GLU A 92 14.40 -9.57 -4.94
C GLU A 92 14.12 -9.35 -6.43
N THR A 93 12.87 -9.53 -6.82
CA THR A 93 12.39 -9.19 -8.17
C THR A 93 11.59 -7.90 -8.11
N LYS A 94 11.97 -6.92 -8.93
CA LYS A 94 11.24 -5.65 -9.08
C LYS A 94 9.97 -5.86 -9.90
N TYR A 95 8.86 -5.32 -9.40
CA TYR A 95 7.55 -5.29 -10.07
C TYR A 95 6.97 -3.88 -10.11
N SER A 96 6.08 -3.68 -11.08
CA SER A 96 5.17 -2.53 -11.14
C SER A 96 3.75 -3.00 -10.83
N LYS A 97 3.15 -2.49 -9.75
CA LYS A 97 1.83 -2.91 -9.27
C LYS A 97 0.96 -1.69 -9.00
N ASN A 98 -0.33 -1.82 -9.30
CA ASN A 98 -1.28 -0.73 -9.05
C ASN A 98 -1.66 -0.63 -7.56
N VAL A 99 -2.29 0.49 -7.19
CA VAL A 99 -2.69 0.76 -5.81
C VAL A 99 -3.68 -0.27 -5.26
N GLN A 100 -4.55 -0.82 -6.11
CA GLN A 100 -5.48 -1.88 -5.73
C GLN A 100 -4.73 -3.13 -5.26
N PHE A 101 -3.74 -3.57 -6.02
CA PHE A 101 -2.92 -4.73 -5.67
C PHE A 101 -2.17 -4.50 -4.35
N ILE A 102 -1.53 -3.34 -4.21
CA ILE A 102 -0.73 -2.98 -3.03
C ILE A 102 -1.62 -2.92 -1.78
N SER A 103 -2.78 -2.25 -1.87
CA SER A 103 -3.73 -2.16 -0.77
C SER A 103 -4.25 -3.53 -0.34
N ASN A 104 -4.46 -4.44 -1.30
CA ASN A 104 -4.93 -5.80 -1.00
C ASN A 104 -3.91 -6.61 -0.20
N GLN A 105 -2.60 -6.39 -0.39
CA GLN A 105 -1.58 -7.10 0.39
C GLN A 105 -1.67 -6.74 1.87
N LEU A 106 -2.06 -5.50 2.19
CA LEU A 106 -2.16 -5.00 3.55
C LEU A 106 -3.46 -5.38 4.24
N ILE A 107 -4.58 -5.30 3.52
CA ILE A 107 -5.92 -5.50 4.10
C ILE A 107 -6.20 -6.99 4.31
N HIS A 108 -5.67 -7.85 3.43
CA HIS A 108 -5.93 -9.30 3.44
C HIS A 108 -4.70 -10.12 3.83
N GLY A 109 -3.74 -9.50 4.53
CA GLY A 109 -2.48 -10.11 4.93
C GLY A 109 -2.36 -10.28 6.44
N ARG A 110 -1.74 -11.38 6.87
CA ARG A 110 -1.39 -11.62 8.29
C ARG A 110 0.01 -11.11 8.62
N ALA A 111 0.94 -11.25 7.68
CA ALA A 111 2.31 -10.83 7.85
C ALA A 111 2.45 -9.34 7.47
N ILE A 112 2.89 -8.53 8.43
CA ILE A 112 3.36 -7.18 8.20
C ILE A 112 4.58 -6.94 9.09
N TYR A 113 5.59 -6.30 8.52
CA TYR A 113 6.77 -5.88 9.28
C TYR A 113 7.32 -4.58 8.70
N ALA A 114 7.26 -3.51 9.48
CA ALA A 114 7.92 -2.26 9.15
C ALA A 114 9.39 -2.27 9.56
N TYR A 115 10.26 -1.84 8.64
CA TYR A 115 11.70 -1.85 8.86
C TYR A 115 12.32 -0.46 8.68
N ARG A 116 13.47 -0.26 9.31
CA ARG A 116 14.25 0.98 9.26
C ARG A 116 15.57 0.76 8.57
N ASP A 117 16.09 1.81 7.96
CA ASP A 117 17.44 1.81 7.38
C ASP A 117 18.51 2.23 8.42
N SER A 118 19.76 2.34 7.96
CA SER A 118 20.90 2.80 8.75
C SER A 118 20.75 4.23 9.29
N SER A 119 19.91 5.07 8.67
CA SER A 119 19.61 6.42 9.16
C SER A 119 18.61 6.42 10.33
N ARG A 120 18.02 5.26 10.65
CA ARG A 120 16.91 5.04 11.61
C ARG A 120 15.56 5.55 11.13
N ASN A 121 15.45 6.04 9.90
CA ASN A 121 14.17 6.37 9.28
C ASN A 121 13.44 5.10 8.85
N TRP A 122 12.12 5.19 8.71
CA TRP A 122 11.35 4.12 8.09
C TRP A 122 11.76 3.97 6.63
N ALA A 123 12.10 2.76 6.22
CA ALA A 123 12.54 2.47 4.86
C ALA A 123 11.43 1.79 4.05
N GLY A 124 10.48 1.15 4.72
CA GLY A 124 9.32 0.51 4.09
C GLY A 124 8.71 -0.55 4.97
N ILE A 125 7.96 -1.43 4.33
CA ILE A 125 7.33 -2.57 4.97
C ILE A 125 7.52 -3.84 4.13
N TYR A 126 7.47 -4.99 4.79
CA TYR A 126 7.23 -6.28 4.17
C TYR A 126 5.81 -6.72 4.47
N THR A 127 5.09 -7.21 3.46
CA THR A 127 3.74 -7.74 3.63
C THR A 127 3.32 -8.63 2.46
N CYS A 128 2.34 -9.49 2.70
CA CYS A 128 1.65 -10.25 1.66
C CYS A 128 0.23 -10.59 2.09
N SER A 129 -0.66 -10.70 1.11
CA SER A 129 -1.99 -11.26 1.31
C SER A 129 -1.93 -12.76 1.58
N ASP A 130 -2.98 -13.30 2.20
CA ASP A 130 -3.11 -14.76 2.43
C ASP A 130 -3.03 -15.59 1.14
N PHE A 131 -3.37 -15.01 -0.01
CA PHE A 131 -3.24 -15.69 -1.32
C PHE A 131 -1.79 -15.75 -1.82
N GLU A 132 -0.96 -14.78 -1.43
CA GLU A 132 0.43 -14.66 -1.88
C GLU A 132 1.42 -15.27 -0.90
N ARG A 133 1.02 -15.52 0.36
CA ARG A 133 1.93 -15.90 1.45
C ARG A 133 2.82 -17.10 1.16
N ASP A 134 2.31 -18.14 0.51
CA ASP A 134 3.07 -19.36 0.16
C ASP A 134 3.88 -19.21 -1.15
N LYS A 135 3.78 -18.07 -1.82
CA LYS A 135 4.46 -17.78 -3.09
C LYS A 135 5.56 -16.76 -2.90
N ARG A 136 5.24 -15.63 -2.27
CA ARG A 136 6.12 -14.48 -2.16
C ARG A 136 5.64 -13.47 -1.12
N ILE A 137 6.60 -12.75 -0.56
CA ILE A 137 6.37 -11.53 0.21
C ILE A 137 6.74 -10.31 -0.61
N TYR A 138 6.07 -9.19 -0.38
CA TYR A 138 6.35 -7.92 -1.03
C TYR A 138 7.02 -6.94 -0.08
N ARG A 139 8.15 -6.38 -0.52
CA ARG A 139 8.76 -5.20 0.07
C ARG A 139 8.23 -3.96 -0.63
N ILE A 140 7.58 -3.09 0.13
CA ILE A 140 7.03 -1.82 -0.35
C ILE A 140 7.88 -0.70 0.28
N PRO A 141 8.72 -0.01 -0.51
CA PRO A 141 9.50 1.12 -0.02
C PRO A 141 8.61 2.24 0.52
N VAL A 142 9.07 2.94 1.55
CA VAL A 142 8.37 4.12 2.09
C VAL A 142 8.18 5.20 1.01
N SER A 143 9.15 5.34 0.10
CA SER A 143 9.07 6.28 -1.02
C SER A 143 7.89 5.95 -1.94
N THR A 144 7.66 4.66 -2.21
CA THR A 144 6.51 4.20 -3.00
C THR A 144 5.20 4.50 -2.27
N ILE A 145 5.14 4.29 -0.95
CA ILE A 145 3.95 4.62 -0.15
C ILE A 145 3.67 6.11 -0.26
N ILE A 146 4.66 6.97 -0.02
CA ILE A 146 4.54 8.43 -0.13
C ILE A 146 4.05 8.82 -1.53
N GLU A 147 4.64 8.25 -2.59
CA GLU A 147 4.24 8.51 -3.98
C GLU A 147 2.75 8.18 -4.23
N ILE A 148 2.27 7.05 -3.72
CA ILE A 148 0.85 6.66 -3.81
C ILE A 148 -0.04 7.69 -3.10
N LEU A 149 0.32 8.08 -1.87
CA LEU A 149 -0.46 9.01 -1.07
C LEU A 149 -0.51 10.40 -1.71
N GLU A 150 0.63 10.91 -2.17
CA GLU A 150 0.72 12.21 -2.84
C GLU A 150 -0.02 12.21 -4.18
N THR A 151 0.06 11.12 -4.95
CA THR A 151 -0.71 10.96 -6.20
C THR A 151 -2.21 11.02 -5.91
N ALA A 152 -2.70 10.23 -4.95
CA ALA A 152 -4.12 10.19 -4.61
C ALA A 152 -4.64 11.49 -3.97
N ALA A 153 -3.82 12.16 -3.16
CA ALA A 153 -4.17 13.43 -2.53
C ALA A 153 -4.38 14.56 -3.55
N ASN A 154 -3.61 14.56 -4.63
CA ASN A 154 -3.65 15.62 -5.66
C ASN A 154 -4.60 15.30 -6.82
N ASP A 155 -5.24 14.13 -6.83
CA ASP A 155 -6.05 13.67 -7.95
C ASP A 155 -7.54 13.95 -7.77
N TYR A 156 -8.06 15.02 -8.38
CA TYR A 156 -9.47 15.42 -8.33
C TYR A 156 -10.16 15.22 -9.69
N PRO A 157 -10.83 14.07 -9.91
CA PRO A 157 -11.62 13.86 -11.12
C PRO A 157 -12.69 14.93 -11.26
N THR A 158 -12.84 15.46 -12.47
CA THR A 158 -13.82 16.50 -12.82
C THR A 158 -14.91 15.96 -13.72
N LYS A 159 -14.75 14.76 -14.27
CA LYS A 159 -15.68 14.10 -15.18
C LYS A 159 -15.83 12.62 -14.83
N ILE A 160 -17.07 12.13 -14.90
CA ILE A 160 -17.40 10.72 -14.76
C ILE A 160 -18.22 10.31 -15.99
N ASP A 161 -17.75 9.30 -16.72
CA ASP A 161 -18.44 8.72 -17.87
C ASP A 161 -19.05 7.36 -17.47
N TYR A 162 -20.30 7.14 -17.88
CA TYR A 162 -21.06 5.92 -17.61
C TYR A 162 -21.44 5.24 -18.92
N ILE A 163 -20.98 4.01 -19.13
CA ILE A 163 -21.33 3.20 -20.31
C ILE A 163 -22.02 1.93 -19.84
N TYR A 164 -23.31 1.76 -20.14
CA TYR A 164 -24.05 0.57 -19.75
C TYR A 164 -23.46 -0.69 -20.40
N CYS A 165 -23.21 -1.72 -19.60
CA CYS A 165 -22.69 -3.00 -20.05
C CYS A 165 -23.71 -4.11 -19.75
N SER A 166 -24.39 -4.58 -20.78
CA SER A 166 -25.40 -5.64 -20.68
C SER A 166 -24.86 -6.93 -20.05
N LYS A 167 -23.59 -7.27 -20.26
CA LYS A 167 -22.98 -8.46 -19.63
C LYS A 167 -22.83 -8.33 -18.12
N LYS A 168 -22.58 -7.12 -17.62
CA LYS A 168 -22.46 -6.85 -16.17
C LYS A 168 -23.81 -6.52 -15.53
N GLN A 169 -24.84 -6.23 -16.34
CA GLN A 169 -26.11 -5.64 -15.90
C GLN A 169 -25.84 -4.37 -15.07
N ASP A 170 -24.80 -3.62 -15.43
CA ASP A 170 -24.30 -2.46 -14.70
C ASP A 170 -23.49 -1.53 -15.62
N TYR A 171 -23.14 -0.34 -15.15
CA TYR A 171 -22.36 0.65 -15.87
C TYR A 171 -20.85 0.44 -15.68
N ILE A 172 -20.12 0.47 -16.80
CA ILE A 172 -18.68 0.67 -16.78
C ILE A 172 -18.45 2.16 -16.51
N VAL A 173 -17.89 2.44 -15.33
CA VAL A 173 -17.58 3.81 -14.91
C VAL A 173 -16.12 4.13 -15.23
N THR A 174 -15.90 5.29 -15.86
CA THR A 174 -14.55 5.84 -16.08
C THR A 174 -14.48 7.26 -15.55
N THR A 175 -13.41 7.56 -14.83
CA THR A 175 -13.09 8.88 -14.30
C THR A 175 -11.87 9.44 -15.03
N ASN A 176 -11.91 10.73 -15.39
CA ASN A 176 -10.78 11.41 -16.03
C ASN A 176 -9.60 11.62 -15.08
#